data_AF-A0A0J1B6T8-F1
#
_entry.id   AF-A0A0J1B6T8-F1
#
_cell.length_a   1.000
_cell.length_b   1.000
_cell.length_c   1.000
_cell.angle_alpha   90.00
_cell.angle_beta   90.00
_cell.angle_gamma   90.00
#
_symmetry.space_group_name_H-M   'P 1'
#
loop_
_entity.id
_entity.type
_entity.pdbx_description
1 polymer ?
#
loop_
_entity_poly.entity_id
_entity_poly.type
_entity_poly.pdbx_seq_one_letter_code
_entity_poly.pdbx_strand_id
1 'polypeptide(L)'
;MKLPDFLIIGAMKAGTTTLYRDLYEHPSVFLPESKEPDDLASDDVLSEAGLANYARLFSSAKADQICGEASTSYTKRPRYEGAAERAVRCLGPDVKLIYIVRDPIRRILSQYHHEFQQEKAGADIDQELSIDSRFVWFSRYFHQISPWVEQFGRNSILVVQFEHYVANRVETLDQITDFLVVPRYTWPDSKGAAFNASSGKPMIRNPLLKRFRDSDVYQRRIKMFFPWHLRRSLSQKLFRPSRVQVPEPREGTLDRIRSVISDDQQKFNELGLKHLGLIRD
;
A
#
# COMPACT_ATOMS: atom_id res chain seq x y z
N MET A 1 -10.03 -19.85 -14.63
CA MET A 1 -8.85 -19.18 -14.04
C MET A 1 -9.33 -18.33 -12.87
N LYS A 2 -8.62 -18.32 -11.73
CA LYS A 2 -8.97 -17.43 -10.61
C LYS A 2 -8.27 -16.08 -10.80
N LEU A 3 -9.00 -15.01 -10.51
CA LEU A 3 -8.54 -13.63 -10.50
C LEU A 3 -8.95 -13.02 -9.15
N PRO A 4 -8.39 -11.88 -8.74
CA PRO A 4 -8.74 -11.27 -7.47
C PRO A 4 -10.19 -10.75 -7.47
N ASP A 5 -10.92 -11.11 -6.42
CA ASP A 5 -12.26 -10.64 -6.09
C ASP A 5 -12.22 -9.24 -5.42
N PHE A 6 -11.08 -8.88 -4.85
CA PHE A 6 -10.86 -7.56 -4.26
C PHE A 6 -9.43 -7.03 -4.41
N LEU A 7 -9.26 -5.71 -4.35
CA LEU A 7 -7.98 -5.03 -4.45
C LEU A 7 -7.78 -4.05 -3.30
N ILE A 8 -6.59 -4.06 -2.68
CA ILE A 8 -6.09 -2.99 -1.82
C ILE A 8 -5.23 -2.06 -2.68
N ILE A 9 -5.87 -1.06 -3.28
CA ILE A 9 -5.29 -0.24 -4.35
C ILE A 9 -4.32 0.84 -3.85
N GLY A 10 -4.28 1.07 -2.55
CA GLY A 10 -3.46 2.11 -1.95
C GLY A 10 -3.89 2.46 -0.53
N ALA A 11 -3.37 3.52 0.06
CA ALA A 11 -2.34 4.42 -0.45
C ALA A 11 -0.94 4.02 0.06
N MET A 12 0.10 4.37 -0.71
CA MET A 12 1.47 4.18 -0.28
C MET A 12 1.73 4.92 1.05
N LYS A 13 2.35 4.24 2.02
CA LYS A 13 2.66 4.76 3.36
C LYS A 13 1.45 5.01 4.28
N ALA A 14 0.28 4.48 3.93
CA ALA A 14 -0.93 4.50 4.75
C ALA A 14 -1.23 3.16 5.44
N GLY A 15 -0.27 2.23 5.53
CA GLY A 15 -0.45 0.99 6.28
C GLY A 15 -0.94 -0.23 5.47
N THR A 16 -0.93 -0.18 4.13
CA THR A 16 -1.32 -1.30 3.26
C THR A 16 -0.61 -2.61 3.57
N THR A 17 0.66 -2.59 3.97
CA THR A 17 1.39 -3.81 4.40
C THR A 17 0.83 -4.42 5.68
N THR A 18 0.37 -3.58 6.63
CA THR A 18 -0.23 -4.05 7.88
C THR A 18 -1.59 -4.67 7.58
N LEU A 19 -2.42 -3.99 6.78
CA LEU A 19 -3.73 -4.50 6.37
C LEU A 19 -3.62 -5.79 5.55
N TYR A 20 -2.70 -5.84 4.57
CA TYR A 20 -2.41 -7.05 3.80
C TYR A 20 -2.12 -8.24 4.72
N ARG A 21 -1.31 -8.03 5.78
CA ARG A 21 -0.95 -9.12 6.71
C ARG A 21 -2.12 -9.58 7.54
N ASP A 22 -2.95 -8.67 8.02
CA ASP A 22 -4.12 -9.07 8.79
C ASP A 22 -5.06 -9.93 7.93
N LEU A 23 -5.34 -9.48 6.70
CA LEU A 23 -6.18 -10.24 5.78
C LEU A 23 -5.52 -11.54 5.29
N TYR A 24 -4.19 -11.61 5.24
CA TYR A 24 -3.45 -12.84 4.90
C TYR A 24 -3.67 -13.96 5.93
N GLU A 25 -3.90 -13.61 7.20
CA GLU A 25 -4.18 -14.61 8.26
C GLU A 25 -5.63 -15.11 8.23
N HIS A 26 -6.52 -14.47 7.46
CA HIS A 26 -7.94 -14.81 7.43
C HIS A 26 -8.18 -16.11 6.62
N PRO A 27 -8.83 -17.15 7.18
CA PRO A 27 -8.93 -18.47 6.54
C PRO A 27 -9.67 -18.45 5.20
N SER A 28 -10.68 -17.59 5.04
CA SER A 28 -11.45 -17.43 3.80
C SER A 28 -10.84 -16.48 2.77
N VAL A 29 -9.65 -15.93 3.03
CA VAL A 29 -8.97 -14.99 2.12
C VAL A 29 -7.67 -15.60 1.63
N PHE A 30 -7.44 -15.52 0.33
CA PHE A 30 -6.16 -15.83 -0.28
C PHE A 30 -5.52 -14.54 -0.81
N LEU A 31 -4.26 -14.31 -0.43
CA LEU A 31 -3.42 -13.24 -0.95
C LEU A 31 -2.10 -13.84 -1.43
N PRO A 32 -1.60 -13.51 -2.64
CA PRO A 32 -0.30 -14.01 -3.10
C PRO A 32 0.84 -13.53 -2.20
N GLU A 33 1.75 -14.44 -1.79
CA GLU A 33 2.89 -14.09 -0.91
C GLU A 33 3.72 -12.89 -1.40
N SER A 34 3.84 -12.75 -2.72
CA SER A 34 4.45 -11.59 -3.35
C SER A 34 3.47 -10.40 -3.34
N LYS A 35 3.48 -9.63 -2.25
CA LYS A 35 2.80 -8.33 -2.19
C LYS A 35 3.33 -7.37 -3.27
N GLU A 36 2.46 -6.49 -3.77
CA GLU A 36 2.75 -5.49 -4.82
C GLU A 36 3.18 -6.15 -6.13
N PRO A 37 2.36 -7.05 -6.71
CA PRO A 37 2.66 -7.58 -8.04
C PRO A 37 2.53 -6.53 -9.14
N ASP A 38 1.74 -5.46 -8.93
CA ASP A 38 1.62 -4.29 -9.80
C ASP A 38 1.16 -4.62 -11.26
N ASP A 39 0.54 -5.79 -11.50
CA ASP A 39 0.13 -6.22 -12.85
C ASP A 39 -0.84 -5.22 -13.52
N LEU A 40 -1.75 -4.60 -12.76
CA LEU A 40 -2.68 -3.59 -13.30
C LEU A 40 -2.03 -2.22 -13.48
N ALA A 41 -0.72 -2.06 -13.24
CA ALA A 41 0.01 -0.82 -13.49
C ALA A 41 0.61 -0.74 -14.91
N SER A 42 0.53 -1.82 -15.70
CA SER A 42 1.02 -1.91 -17.08
C SER A 42 -0.04 -2.49 -18.01
N ASP A 43 -0.02 -2.11 -19.29
CA ASP A 43 -0.90 -2.66 -20.32
C ASP A 43 -0.57 -4.12 -20.68
N ASP A 44 0.58 -4.64 -20.22
CA ASP A 44 0.98 -6.04 -20.42
C ASP A 44 -0.12 -7.02 -19.97
N VAL A 45 -0.84 -6.70 -18.89
CA VAL A 45 -1.94 -7.52 -18.33
C VAL A 45 -3.12 -7.69 -19.30
N LEU A 46 -3.28 -6.79 -20.28
CA LEU A 46 -4.36 -6.85 -21.27
C LEU A 46 -4.12 -7.91 -22.36
N SER A 47 -2.90 -8.42 -22.48
CA SER A 47 -2.59 -9.54 -23.37
C SER A 47 -3.04 -10.87 -22.76
N GLU A 48 -3.33 -11.88 -23.58
CA GLU A 48 -3.68 -13.23 -23.11
C GLU A 48 -2.58 -13.80 -22.19
N ALA A 49 -1.32 -13.64 -22.58
CA ALA A 49 -0.18 -14.09 -21.79
C ALA A 49 -0.03 -13.31 -20.47
N GLY A 50 -0.25 -12.00 -20.49
CA GLY A 50 -0.20 -11.15 -19.30
C GLY A 50 -1.31 -11.50 -18.31
N LEU A 51 -2.55 -11.62 -18.78
CA LEU A 51 -3.68 -12.03 -17.95
C LEU A 51 -3.50 -13.45 -17.38
N ALA A 52 -2.97 -14.38 -18.17
CA ALA A 52 -2.64 -15.72 -17.70
C ALA A 52 -1.52 -15.72 -16.65
N ASN A 53 -0.51 -14.85 -16.78
CA ASN A 53 0.53 -14.65 -15.78
C ASN A 53 -0.04 -14.08 -14.48
N TYR A 54 -0.92 -13.09 -14.60
CA TYR A 54 -1.59 -12.47 -13.46
C TYR A 54 -2.46 -13.48 -12.70
N ALA A 55 -3.28 -14.25 -13.41
CA ALA A 55 -4.10 -15.31 -12.81
C ALA A 55 -3.28 -16.41 -12.11
N ARG A 56 -2.04 -16.65 -12.54
CA ARG A 56 -1.15 -17.66 -11.92
C ARG A 56 -0.81 -17.31 -10.48
N LEU A 57 -0.82 -16.03 -10.11
CA LEU A 57 -0.60 -15.59 -8.72
C LEU A 57 -1.63 -16.20 -7.75
N PHE A 58 -2.81 -16.59 -8.25
CA PHE A 58 -3.94 -17.12 -7.49
C PHE A 58 -4.13 -18.63 -7.62
N SER A 59 -3.18 -19.33 -8.26
CA SER A 59 -3.28 -20.78 -8.53
C SER A 59 -3.29 -21.65 -7.26
N SER A 60 -2.75 -21.15 -6.15
CA SER A 60 -2.73 -21.84 -4.86
C SER A 60 -3.97 -21.55 -3.98
N ALA A 61 -4.91 -20.73 -4.45
CA ALA A 61 -6.11 -20.40 -3.68
C ALA A 61 -7.04 -21.61 -3.56
N LYS A 62 -7.51 -21.91 -2.35
CA LYS A 62 -8.48 -22.97 -2.10
C LYS A 62 -9.85 -22.59 -2.67
N ALA A 63 -10.72 -23.58 -2.91
CA ALA A 63 -12.03 -23.36 -3.52
C ALA A 63 -12.94 -22.42 -2.71
N ASP A 64 -12.83 -22.46 -1.38
CA ASP A 64 -13.60 -21.71 -0.39
C ASP A 64 -13.00 -20.33 -0.04
N GLN A 65 -11.93 -19.92 -0.72
CA GLN A 65 -11.28 -18.63 -0.50
C GLN A 65 -11.60 -17.64 -1.61
N ILE A 66 -11.89 -16.40 -1.20
CA ILE A 66 -11.83 -15.24 -2.10
C ILE A 66 -10.37 -14.83 -2.30
N CYS A 67 -10.04 -14.35 -3.48
CA CYS A 67 -8.71 -13.90 -3.84
C CYS A 67 -8.62 -12.38 -3.73
N GLY A 68 -7.49 -11.87 -3.25
CA GLY A 68 -7.23 -10.44 -3.29
C GLY A 68 -5.79 -10.08 -3.60
N GLU A 69 -5.56 -8.80 -3.83
CA GLU A 69 -4.25 -8.27 -4.15
C GLU A 69 -4.01 -6.94 -3.44
N ALA A 70 -2.75 -6.56 -3.20
CA ALA A 70 -2.41 -5.28 -2.60
C ALA A 70 -1.22 -4.60 -3.28
N SER A 71 -1.51 -3.62 -4.13
CA SER A 71 -0.53 -2.89 -4.93
C SER A 71 -0.74 -1.39 -4.79
N THR A 72 0.24 -0.69 -4.22
CA THR A 72 0.13 0.76 -4.01
C THR A 72 0.37 1.58 -5.27
N SER A 73 0.85 0.96 -6.35
CA SER A 73 1.07 1.59 -7.67
C SER A 73 -0.23 2.05 -8.32
N TYR A 74 -1.35 1.41 -8.00
CA TYR A 74 -2.68 1.64 -8.58
C TYR A 74 -3.27 3.02 -8.26
N THR A 75 -2.74 3.70 -7.23
CA THR A 75 -3.10 5.06 -6.84
C THR A 75 -1.86 5.96 -6.76
N LYS A 76 -1.04 5.96 -7.82
CA LYS A 76 0.18 6.79 -7.95
C LYS A 76 0.21 7.59 -9.26
N ARG A 77 -0.94 8.14 -9.67
CA ARG A 77 -1.01 9.12 -10.76
C ARG A 77 -0.22 10.39 -10.40
N PRO A 78 0.46 11.04 -11.36
CA PRO A 78 0.47 10.72 -12.80
C PRO A 78 1.53 9.68 -13.22
N ARG A 79 2.22 9.02 -12.27
CA ARG A 79 3.30 8.08 -12.59
C ARG A 79 2.80 6.78 -13.22
N TYR A 80 1.66 6.27 -12.74
CA TYR A 80 0.98 5.10 -13.29
C TYR A 80 -0.46 5.48 -13.59
N GLU A 81 -0.83 5.43 -14.86
CA GLU A 81 -2.15 5.79 -15.39
C GLU A 81 -2.88 4.55 -15.91
N GLY A 82 -4.21 4.60 -16.00
CA GLY A 82 -5.01 3.54 -16.63
C GLY A 82 -5.30 2.32 -15.75
N ALA A 83 -4.93 2.34 -14.45
CA ALA A 83 -5.05 1.16 -13.59
C ALA A 83 -6.51 0.77 -13.32
N ALA A 84 -7.40 1.74 -13.17
CA ALA A 84 -8.84 1.49 -12.98
C ALA A 84 -9.48 0.87 -14.23
N GLU A 85 -9.11 1.37 -15.41
CA GLU A 85 -9.58 0.90 -16.71
C GLU A 85 -9.09 -0.53 -17.01
N ARG A 86 -7.83 -0.83 -16.67
CA ARG A 86 -7.32 -2.20 -16.75
C ARG A 86 -8.04 -3.11 -15.75
N ALA A 87 -8.24 -2.66 -14.52
CA ALA A 87 -8.94 -3.42 -13.51
C ALA A 87 -10.35 -3.82 -13.96
N VAL A 88 -11.17 -2.88 -14.45
CA VAL A 88 -12.55 -3.20 -14.88
C VAL A 88 -12.57 -4.12 -16.10
N ARG A 89 -11.61 -3.98 -17.04
CA ARG A 89 -11.50 -4.86 -18.21
C ARG A 89 -11.08 -6.28 -17.85
N CYS A 90 -10.12 -6.44 -16.94
CA CYS A 90 -9.58 -7.74 -16.57
C CYS A 90 -10.43 -8.47 -15.53
N LEU A 91 -11.06 -7.74 -14.61
CA LEU A 91 -11.69 -8.29 -13.42
C LEU A 91 -13.20 -8.08 -13.36
N GLY A 92 -13.74 -7.17 -14.17
CA GLY A 92 -15.16 -6.79 -14.15
C GLY A 92 -15.46 -5.68 -13.13
N PRO A 93 -16.69 -5.12 -13.16
CA PRO A 93 -17.08 -3.96 -12.36
C PRO A 93 -17.46 -4.30 -10.90
N ASP A 94 -17.59 -5.58 -10.56
CA ASP A 94 -18.08 -6.02 -9.24
C ASP A 94 -16.95 -6.20 -8.20
N VAL A 95 -15.69 -6.06 -8.62
CA VAL A 95 -14.52 -6.15 -7.72
C VAL A 95 -14.63 -5.16 -6.58
N LYS A 96 -14.33 -5.64 -5.37
CA LYS A 96 -14.29 -4.79 -4.18
C LYS A 96 -12.95 -4.08 -4.06
N LEU A 97 -12.97 -2.79 -3.75
CA LEU A 97 -11.80 -1.93 -3.67
C LEU A 97 -11.65 -1.40 -2.25
N ILE A 98 -10.47 -1.60 -1.67
CA ILE A 98 -10.11 -1.06 -0.36
C ILE A 98 -9.04 0.00 -0.56
N TYR A 99 -9.32 1.23 -0.13
CA TYR A 99 -8.40 2.34 -0.20
C TYR A 99 -8.09 2.86 1.20
N ILE A 100 -6.95 2.42 1.76
CA ILE A 100 -6.51 2.88 3.08
C ILE A 100 -5.72 4.20 2.94
N VAL A 101 -6.26 5.29 3.45
CA VAL A 101 -5.67 6.64 3.39
C VAL A 101 -5.10 7.04 4.75
N ARG A 102 -4.31 8.11 4.80
CA ARG A 102 -3.68 8.62 6.03
C ARG A 102 -3.75 10.14 6.01
N ASP A 103 -3.54 10.80 7.15
CA ASP A 103 -3.21 12.23 7.12
C ASP A 103 -2.17 12.56 5.99
N PRO A 104 -2.52 13.43 5.02
CA PRO A 104 -1.72 13.64 3.82
C PRO A 104 -0.29 14.10 4.12
N ILE A 105 -0.10 14.92 5.15
CA ILE A 105 1.20 15.44 5.58
C ILE A 105 2.04 14.30 6.19
N ARG A 106 1.49 13.54 7.13
CA ARG A 106 2.15 12.37 7.72
C ARG A 106 2.48 11.31 6.66
N ARG A 107 1.65 11.15 5.63
CA ARG A 107 1.94 10.26 4.50
C ARG A 107 3.14 10.76 3.68
N ILE A 108 3.17 12.05 3.34
CA ILE A 108 4.29 12.72 2.64
C ILE A 108 5.60 12.52 3.40
N LEU A 109 5.62 12.88 4.68
CA LEU A 109 6.81 12.74 5.52
C LEU A 109 7.22 11.28 5.61
N SER A 110 6.27 10.35 5.80
CA SER A 110 6.60 8.93 5.82
C SER A 110 7.22 8.42 4.51
N GLN A 111 6.80 8.95 3.36
CA GLN A 111 7.40 8.64 2.07
C GLN A 111 8.80 9.24 1.94
N TYR A 112 8.97 10.53 2.27
CA TYR A 112 10.29 11.18 2.26
C TYR A 112 11.29 10.45 3.15
N HIS A 113 10.93 10.17 4.41
CA HIS A 113 11.79 9.43 5.35
C HIS A 113 12.21 8.08 4.78
N HIS A 114 11.30 7.39 4.10
CA HIS A 114 11.58 6.09 3.49
C HIS A 114 12.53 6.18 2.29
N GLU A 115 12.35 7.18 1.43
CA GLU A 115 13.16 7.38 0.25
C GLU A 115 14.54 7.98 0.60
N PHE A 116 14.61 8.86 1.60
CA PHE A 116 15.86 9.38 2.15
C PHE A 116 16.74 8.26 2.73
N GLN A 117 16.16 7.34 3.50
CA GLN A 117 16.86 6.15 4.00
C GLN A 117 17.34 5.19 2.90
N GLN A 118 16.77 5.30 1.68
CA GLN A 118 17.19 4.54 0.51
C GLN A 118 18.15 5.29 -0.40
N GLU A 119 18.60 6.48 0.01
CA GLU A 119 19.45 7.36 -0.81
C GLU A 119 18.75 7.77 -2.13
N LYS A 120 17.40 7.85 -2.11
CA LYS A 120 16.54 8.21 -3.26
C LYS A 120 15.94 9.62 -3.17
N ALA A 121 16.03 10.26 -2.01
CA ALA A 121 15.63 11.66 -1.81
C ALA A 121 16.85 12.45 -1.32
N GLY A 122 16.96 13.71 -1.76
CA GLY A 122 18.00 14.63 -1.31
C GLY A 122 17.87 15.00 0.17
N ALA A 123 18.92 15.61 0.73
CA ALA A 123 18.93 16.08 2.11
C ALA A 123 18.18 17.40 2.32
N ASP A 124 17.98 18.18 1.25
CA ASP A 124 17.14 19.37 1.27
C ASP A 124 15.66 18.98 1.10
N ILE A 125 14.99 18.76 2.23
CA ILE A 125 13.58 18.35 2.26
C ILE A 125 12.66 19.44 1.71
N ASP A 126 12.97 20.73 1.94
CA ASP A 126 12.13 21.82 1.46
C ASP A 126 12.14 21.88 -0.08
N GLN A 127 13.27 21.53 -0.70
CA GLN A 127 13.39 21.38 -2.15
C GLN A 127 12.68 20.12 -2.67
N GLU A 128 12.83 18.98 -1.99
CA GLU A 128 12.20 17.71 -2.39
C GLU A 128 10.67 17.74 -2.28
N LEU A 129 10.14 18.47 -1.30
CA LEU A 129 8.71 18.62 -1.04
C LEU A 129 8.09 19.80 -1.80
N SER A 130 8.48 19.99 -3.05
CA SER A 130 7.78 20.91 -3.95
C SER A 130 6.33 20.48 -4.19
N ILE A 131 5.46 21.43 -4.53
CA ILE A 131 4.01 21.19 -4.73
C ILE A 131 3.70 20.22 -5.88
N ASP A 132 4.63 20.10 -6.83
CA ASP A 132 4.56 19.20 -7.98
C ASP A 132 5.36 17.91 -7.79
N SER A 133 5.92 17.71 -6.60
CA SER A 133 6.68 16.49 -6.29
C SER A 133 5.76 15.26 -6.25
N ARG A 134 6.35 14.09 -6.51
CA ARG A 134 5.69 12.78 -6.31
C ARG A 134 5.15 12.60 -4.89
N PHE A 135 5.78 13.25 -3.90
CA PHE A 135 5.32 13.21 -2.52
C PHE A 135 3.94 13.89 -2.41
N VAL A 136 3.78 15.08 -2.98
CA VAL A 136 2.50 15.79 -2.90
C VAL A 136 1.43 15.13 -3.78
N TRP A 137 1.77 14.73 -5.02
CA TRP A 137 0.82 14.10 -5.94
C TRP A 137 0.19 12.82 -5.39
N PHE A 138 0.97 11.95 -4.74
CA PHE A 138 0.43 10.71 -4.17
C PHE A 138 -0.42 10.92 -2.91
N SER A 139 -0.46 12.15 -2.37
CA SER A 139 -1.36 12.56 -1.29
C SER A 139 -2.65 13.23 -1.77
N ARG A 140 -2.80 13.49 -3.08
CA ARG A 140 -4.03 14.03 -3.66
C ARG A 140 -5.05 12.91 -3.87
N TYR A 141 -5.68 12.47 -2.78
CA TYR A 141 -6.55 11.28 -2.76
C TYR A 141 -7.74 11.35 -3.70
N PHE A 142 -8.36 12.52 -3.91
CA PHE A 142 -9.43 12.66 -4.91
C PHE A 142 -8.89 12.41 -6.32
N HIS A 143 -7.76 13.05 -6.67
CA HIS A 143 -7.09 12.81 -7.95
C HIS A 143 -6.73 11.33 -8.17
N GLN A 144 -6.34 10.62 -7.10
CA GLN A 144 -6.01 9.20 -7.19
C GLN A 144 -7.24 8.29 -7.32
N ILE A 145 -8.31 8.54 -6.55
CA ILE A 145 -9.47 7.64 -6.47
C ILE A 145 -10.51 7.89 -7.57
N SER A 146 -10.56 9.09 -8.15
CA SER A 146 -11.61 9.50 -9.10
C SER A 146 -11.84 8.50 -10.25
N PRO A 147 -10.79 7.99 -10.95
CA PRO A 147 -11.00 7.00 -12.00
C PRO A 147 -11.60 5.69 -11.49
N TRP A 148 -11.28 5.29 -10.26
CA TRP A 148 -11.86 4.09 -9.64
C TRP A 148 -13.34 4.28 -9.34
N VAL A 149 -13.74 5.45 -8.85
CA VAL A 149 -15.15 5.79 -8.62
C VAL A 149 -15.93 5.79 -9.94
N GLU A 150 -15.35 6.34 -11.00
CA GLU A 150 -15.97 6.39 -12.33
C GLU A 150 -16.19 5.00 -12.93
N GLN A 151 -15.24 4.08 -12.77
CA GLN A 151 -15.32 2.73 -13.36
C GLN A 151 -16.16 1.75 -12.52
N PHE A 152 -16.10 1.81 -11.18
CA PHE A 152 -16.69 0.79 -10.29
C PHE A 152 -17.89 1.30 -9.49
N GLY A 153 -18.11 2.62 -9.45
CA GLY A 153 -19.09 3.23 -8.59
C GLY A 153 -18.71 3.20 -7.11
N ARG A 154 -19.51 3.91 -6.30
CA ARG A 154 -19.22 4.16 -4.88
C ARG A 154 -19.36 2.91 -4.01
N ASN A 155 -20.30 2.03 -4.34
CA ASN A 155 -20.63 0.85 -3.52
C ASN A 155 -19.56 -0.26 -3.56
N SER A 156 -18.67 -0.20 -4.55
CA SER A 156 -17.54 -1.11 -4.69
C SER A 156 -16.28 -0.59 -3.99
N ILE A 157 -16.31 0.58 -3.35
CA ILE A 157 -15.14 1.21 -2.74
C ILE A 157 -15.36 1.41 -1.23
N LEU A 158 -14.42 0.90 -0.44
CA LEU A 158 -14.30 1.13 0.99
C LEU A 158 -13.05 1.97 1.27
N VAL A 159 -13.24 3.16 1.83
CA VAL A 159 -12.13 4.00 2.31
C VAL A 159 -11.88 3.72 3.78
N VAL A 160 -10.62 3.48 4.13
CA VAL A 160 -10.19 3.19 5.50
C VAL A 160 -9.20 4.25 5.94
N GLN A 161 -9.46 4.96 7.04
CA GLN A 161 -8.47 5.88 7.57
C GLN A 161 -7.46 5.12 8.42
N PHE A 162 -6.16 5.29 8.13
CA PHE A 162 -5.08 4.61 8.83
C PHE A 162 -5.10 4.86 10.34
N GLU A 163 -5.32 6.10 10.77
CA GLU A 163 -5.43 6.47 12.18
C GLU A 163 -6.56 5.72 12.89
N HIS A 164 -7.73 5.62 12.26
CA HIS A 164 -8.87 4.87 12.78
C HIS A 164 -8.57 3.37 12.81
N TYR A 165 -8.00 2.82 11.74
CA TYR A 165 -7.59 1.43 11.65
C TYR A 165 -6.58 1.04 12.73
N VAL A 166 -5.62 1.91 13.06
CA VAL A 166 -4.65 1.62 14.14
C VAL A 166 -5.32 1.66 15.51
N ALA A 167 -6.24 2.62 15.73
CA ALA A 167 -6.94 2.77 17.00
C ALA A 167 -7.98 1.66 17.25
N ASN A 168 -8.71 1.24 16.21
CA ASN A 168 -9.86 0.34 16.26
C ASN A 168 -9.66 -0.87 15.34
N ARG A 169 -8.48 -1.51 15.42
CA ARG A 169 -8.02 -2.51 14.44
C ARG A 169 -8.99 -3.67 14.23
N VAL A 170 -9.47 -4.29 15.32
CA VAL A 170 -10.39 -5.43 15.24
C VAL A 170 -11.72 -5.02 14.61
N GLU A 171 -12.32 -3.92 15.08
CA GLU A 171 -13.58 -3.39 14.52
C GLU A 171 -13.44 -3.05 13.04
N THR A 172 -12.35 -2.38 12.66
CA THR A 172 -12.08 -2.03 11.27
C THR A 172 -11.94 -3.28 10.40
N LEU A 173 -11.25 -4.31 10.89
CA LEU A 173 -11.08 -5.57 10.17
C LEU A 173 -12.41 -6.32 10.02
N ASP A 174 -13.27 -6.33 11.04
CA ASP A 174 -14.62 -6.90 10.95
C ASP A 174 -15.48 -6.17 9.90
N GLN A 175 -15.39 -4.84 9.83
CA GLN A 175 -16.08 -4.04 8.82
C GLN A 175 -15.54 -4.30 7.40
N ILE A 176 -14.25 -4.59 7.28
CA ILE A 176 -13.64 -5.01 6.02
C ILE A 176 -14.11 -6.42 5.63
N THR A 177 -14.19 -7.38 6.56
CA THR A 177 -14.70 -8.72 6.24
C THR A 177 -16.17 -8.69 5.87
N ASP A 178 -16.98 -7.86 6.53
CA ASP A 178 -18.38 -7.62 6.17
C ASP A 178 -18.49 -7.04 4.75
N PHE A 179 -17.61 -6.09 4.39
CA PHE A 179 -17.58 -5.50 3.04
C PHE A 179 -17.14 -6.50 1.96
N LEU A 180 -16.21 -7.40 2.29
CA LEU A 180 -15.75 -8.49 1.42
C LEU A 180 -16.70 -9.70 1.42
N VAL A 181 -17.74 -9.67 2.24
CA VAL A 181 -18.74 -10.75 2.37
C VAL A 181 -18.09 -12.09 2.75
N VAL A 182 -17.12 -12.04 3.67
CA VAL A 182 -16.49 -13.24 4.26
C VAL A 182 -16.87 -13.37 5.74
N PRO A 183 -16.85 -14.59 6.31
CA PRO A 183 -17.15 -14.79 7.73
C PRO A 183 -16.23 -13.94 8.61
N ARG A 184 -16.73 -13.43 9.74
CA ARG A 184 -15.86 -12.77 10.72
C ARG A 184 -14.86 -13.76 11.31
N TYR A 185 -13.72 -13.24 11.72
CA TYR A 185 -12.59 -14.02 12.21
C TYR A 185 -12.11 -13.52 13.56
N THR A 186 -11.68 -14.44 14.42
CA THR A 186 -11.04 -14.06 15.69
C THR A 186 -9.61 -13.64 15.40
N TRP A 187 -9.40 -12.33 15.26
CA TRP A 187 -8.08 -11.77 14.99
C TRP A 187 -7.12 -12.05 16.15
N PRO A 188 -5.88 -12.51 15.88
CA PRO A 188 -4.85 -12.67 16.91
C PRO A 188 -4.64 -11.35 17.66
N ASP A 189 -4.41 -11.43 18.97
CA ASP A 189 -4.18 -10.26 19.84
C ASP A 189 -2.95 -9.48 19.36
N SER A 190 -3.21 -8.49 18.52
CA SER A 190 -2.21 -7.72 17.80
C SER A 190 -2.09 -6.36 18.48
N LYS A 191 -1.70 -6.39 19.75
CA LYS A 191 -1.49 -5.20 20.59
C LYS A 191 -0.66 -4.13 19.85
N GLY A 192 -1.36 -3.11 19.37
CA GLY A 192 -0.96 -1.70 19.49
C GLY A 192 0.06 -1.11 18.52
N ALA A 193 0.59 -1.82 17.53
CA ALA A 193 1.47 -1.18 16.55
C ALA A 193 1.19 -1.65 15.12
N ALA A 194 0.86 -0.70 14.25
CA ALA A 194 1.06 -0.88 12.82
C ALA A 194 2.48 -1.41 12.60
N PHE A 195 2.66 -2.34 11.66
CA PHE A 195 4.00 -2.83 11.32
C PHE A 195 4.80 -1.69 10.70
N ASN A 196 5.54 -0.96 11.53
CA ASN A 196 6.47 0.07 11.10
C ASN A 196 7.70 -0.60 10.49
N ALA A 197 7.57 -1.07 9.25
CA ALA A 197 8.69 -1.60 8.48
C ALA A 197 9.78 -0.54 8.17
N SER A 198 9.60 0.71 8.60
CA SER A 198 10.55 1.82 8.42
C SER A 198 11.38 2.11 9.69
N SER A 199 10.91 1.75 10.88
CA SER A 199 11.68 1.93 12.11
C SER A 199 12.69 0.79 12.25
N GLY A 200 13.97 1.09 12.04
CA GLY A 200 15.06 0.15 12.29
C GLY A 200 15.43 -0.77 11.13
N LYS A 201 15.09 -0.43 9.88
CA LYS A 201 15.66 -1.16 8.73
C LYS A 201 17.18 -0.98 8.74
N PRO A 202 17.94 -2.07 8.80
CA PRO A 202 19.38 -1.96 8.82
C PRO A 202 19.92 -1.54 7.46
N MET A 203 20.75 -0.50 7.46
CA MET A 203 21.47 -0.09 6.27
C MET A 203 22.76 -0.90 6.18
N ILE A 204 22.93 -1.65 5.10
CA ILE A 204 24.15 -2.40 4.82
C ILE A 204 25.20 -1.41 4.33
N ARG A 205 26.08 -0.96 5.23
CA ARG A 205 27.19 -0.05 4.90
C ARG A 205 28.30 -0.70 4.07
N ASN A 206 28.40 -2.04 4.07
CA ASN A 206 29.45 -2.74 3.32
C ASN A 206 29.04 -2.93 1.84
N PRO A 207 29.76 -2.34 0.88
CA PRO A 207 29.46 -2.43 -0.55
C PRO A 207 29.36 -3.87 -1.07
N LEU A 208 30.15 -4.80 -0.51
CA LEU A 208 30.15 -6.21 -0.88
C LEU A 208 28.86 -6.91 -0.44
N LEU A 209 28.37 -6.61 0.77
CA LEU A 209 27.10 -7.15 1.27
C LEU A 209 25.89 -6.53 0.55
N LYS A 210 25.98 -5.25 0.15
CA LYS A 210 24.96 -4.58 -0.70
C LYS A 210 24.88 -5.27 -2.06
N ARG A 211 26.03 -5.51 -2.72
CA ARG A 211 26.11 -6.28 -3.98
C ARG A 211 25.64 -7.72 -3.85
N PHE A 212 25.93 -8.39 -2.74
CA PHE A 212 25.46 -9.76 -2.50
C PHE A 212 23.94 -9.82 -2.33
N ARG A 213 23.34 -8.91 -1.54
CA ARG A 213 21.88 -8.80 -1.38
C ARG A 213 21.18 -8.42 -2.69
N ASP A 214 21.80 -7.55 -3.48
CA ASP A 214 21.24 -7.07 -4.73
C ASP A 214 21.56 -8.02 -5.92
N SER A 215 22.21 -9.16 -5.66
CA SER A 215 22.49 -10.19 -6.67
C SER A 215 21.24 -11.01 -7.02
N ASP A 216 21.13 -11.43 -8.28
CA ASP A 216 20.08 -12.32 -8.77
C ASP A 216 20.02 -13.64 -7.97
N VAL A 217 21.17 -14.13 -7.52
CA VAL A 217 21.26 -15.35 -6.71
C VAL A 217 20.57 -15.17 -5.36
N TYR A 218 20.79 -14.03 -4.68
CA TYR A 218 20.12 -13.76 -3.41
C TYR A 218 18.62 -13.51 -3.58
N GLN A 219 18.24 -12.68 -4.56
CA GLN A 219 16.84 -12.32 -4.82
C GLN A 219 16.01 -13.53 -5.29
N ARG A 220 16.57 -14.44 -6.09
CA ARG A 220 15.85 -15.60 -6.64
C ARG A 220 15.99 -16.88 -5.84
N ARG A 221 17.14 -17.14 -5.20
CA ARG A 221 17.39 -18.44 -4.52
C ARG A 221 17.32 -18.35 -3.00
N ILE A 222 17.86 -17.30 -2.37
CA ILE A 222 17.90 -17.23 -0.89
C ILE A 222 16.58 -16.68 -0.33
N LYS A 223 15.94 -15.73 -1.04
CA LYS A 223 14.62 -15.18 -0.68
C LYS A 223 13.49 -16.22 -0.73
N MET A 224 13.69 -17.33 -1.43
CA MET A 224 12.68 -18.39 -1.59
C MET A 224 12.67 -19.38 -0.41
N PHE A 225 13.83 -19.65 0.21
CA PHE A 225 13.97 -20.69 1.24
C PHE A 225 13.95 -20.19 2.69
N PHE A 226 13.86 -18.87 2.93
CA PHE A 226 13.86 -18.31 4.28
C PHE A 226 12.48 -17.78 4.70
N PRO A 227 11.75 -18.47 5.61
CA PRO A 227 10.54 -17.95 6.23
C PRO A 227 10.75 -16.56 6.87
N TRP A 228 9.76 -15.67 6.74
CA TRP A 228 9.88 -14.27 7.16
C TRP A 228 10.16 -14.08 8.66
N HIS A 229 9.70 -15.01 9.50
CA HIS A 229 9.91 -14.96 10.95
C HIS A 229 11.38 -15.20 11.34
N LEU A 230 12.10 -16.04 10.60
CA LEU A 230 13.54 -16.29 10.80
C LEU A 230 14.40 -15.08 10.37
N ARG A 231 13.93 -14.33 9.36
CA ARG A 231 14.64 -13.13 8.87
C ARG A 231 14.69 -12.01 9.89
N ARG A 232 13.60 -11.80 10.65
CA ARG A 232 13.53 -10.72 11.64
C ARG A 232 14.58 -10.91 12.74
N SER A 233 14.71 -12.13 13.26
CA SER A 233 15.66 -12.44 14.35
C SER A 233 17.12 -12.36 13.90
N LEU A 234 17.46 -12.86 12.70
CA LEU A 234 18.81 -12.70 12.12
C LEU A 234 19.14 -11.23 11.81
N SER A 235 18.19 -10.48 11.24
CA SER A 235 18.41 -9.08 10.87
C SER A 235 18.58 -8.15 12.07
N GLN A 236 17.97 -8.45 13.22
CA GLN A 236 18.11 -7.63 14.42
C GLN A 236 19.44 -7.87 15.15
N LYS A 237 20.05 -9.06 15.01
CA LYS A 237 21.36 -9.37 15.62
C LYS A 237 22.54 -8.91 14.78
N LEU A 238 22.45 -8.99 13.45
CA LEU A 238 23.56 -8.63 12.55
C LEU A 238 23.69 -7.13 12.28
N PHE A 239 22.66 -6.33 12.58
CA PHE A 239 22.63 -4.97 12.09
C PHE A 239 22.10 -3.97 13.11
N ARG A 240 22.86 -2.89 13.34
CA ARG A 240 22.44 -1.76 14.17
C ARG A 240 21.43 -0.87 13.42
N PRO A 241 20.38 -0.36 14.08
CA PRO A 241 19.48 0.60 13.47
C PRO A 241 20.25 1.86 13.04
N SER A 242 19.96 2.32 11.83
CA SER A 242 20.47 3.58 11.30
C SER A 242 20.05 4.74 12.21
N ARG A 243 21.03 5.52 12.70
CA ARG A 243 20.82 6.82 13.38
C ARG A 243 20.95 7.98 12.37
N VAL A 244 20.49 7.79 11.13
CA VAL A 244 20.44 8.92 10.19
C VAL A 244 19.33 9.85 10.68
N GLN A 245 19.71 11.06 11.10
CA GLN A 245 18.76 12.11 11.41
C GLN A 245 18.05 12.47 10.11
N VAL A 246 16.74 12.31 10.07
CA VAL A 246 15.94 12.68 8.91
C VAL A 246 15.69 14.19 8.97
N PRO A 247 15.92 14.94 7.89
CA PRO A 247 15.56 16.35 7.82
C PRO A 247 14.06 16.55 8.05
N GLU A 248 13.70 17.64 8.72
CA GLU A 248 12.31 18.06 8.92
C GLU A 248 12.05 19.33 8.09
N PRO A 249 10.87 19.47 7.46
CA PRO A 249 10.58 20.62 6.62
C PRO A 249 10.25 21.86 7.44
N ARG A 250 10.38 23.04 6.83
CA ARG A 250 9.92 24.28 7.44
C ARG A 250 8.40 24.34 7.44
N GLU A 251 7.82 25.03 8.43
CA GLU A 251 6.37 25.27 8.49
C GLU A 251 5.83 25.91 7.21
N GLY A 252 6.52 26.90 6.63
CA GLY A 252 6.11 27.51 5.36
C GLY A 252 6.06 26.53 4.18
N THR A 253 6.83 25.44 4.20
CA THR A 253 6.71 24.36 3.21
C THR A 253 5.45 23.54 3.46
N LEU A 254 5.17 23.19 4.71
CA LEU A 254 3.95 22.46 5.08
C LEU A 254 2.69 23.26 4.76
N ASP A 255 2.67 24.57 5.02
CA ASP A 255 1.51 25.42 4.74
C ASP A 255 1.19 25.52 3.26
N ARG A 256 2.21 25.63 2.40
CA ARG A 256 2.03 25.57 0.94
C ARG A 256 1.45 24.24 0.49
N ILE A 257 1.94 23.14 1.05
CA ILE A 257 1.43 21.79 0.74
C ILE A 257 -0.02 21.64 1.21
N ARG A 258 -0.36 22.07 2.43
CA ARG A 258 -1.74 22.06 2.96
C ARG A 258 -2.68 22.84 2.04
N SER A 259 -2.28 24.04 1.64
CA SER A 259 -3.07 24.86 0.72
C SER A 259 -3.37 24.12 -0.59
N VAL A 260 -2.37 23.47 -1.21
CA VAL A 260 -2.56 22.74 -2.47
C VAL A 260 -3.39 21.46 -2.31
N ILE A 261 -3.29 20.77 -1.17
CA ILE A 261 -4.02 19.52 -0.92
C ILE A 261 -5.47 19.80 -0.50
N SER A 262 -5.76 20.95 0.10
CA SER A 262 -7.09 21.26 0.66
C SER A 262 -8.23 21.11 -0.34
N ASP A 263 -8.09 21.66 -1.56
CA ASP A 263 -9.09 21.53 -2.64
C ASP A 263 -9.35 20.07 -3.04
N ASP A 264 -8.29 19.25 -3.08
CA ASP A 264 -8.39 17.82 -3.41
C ASP A 264 -9.06 17.05 -2.27
N GLN A 265 -8.71 17.39 -1.02
CA GLN A 265 -9.29 16.78 0.17
C GLN A 265 -10.78 17.08 0.31
N GLN A 266 -11.20 18.31 0.01
CA GLN A 266 -12.62 18.68 0.00
C GLN A 266 -13.38 17.83 -1.02
N LYS A 267 -12.89 17.74 -2.26
CA LYS A 267 -13.52 16.91 -3.30
C LYS A 267 -13.55 15.43 -2.91
N PHE A 268 -12.51 14.94 -2.23
CA PHE A 268 -12.47 13.57 -1.73
C PHE A 268 -13.60 13.30 -0.74
N ASN A 269 -13.84 14.23 0.19
CA ASN A 269 -14.91 14.14 1.18
C ASN A 269 -16.31 14.23 0.53
N GLU A 270 -16.45 14.99 -0.56
CA GLU A 270 -17.70 15.15 -1.32
C GLU A 270 -18.09 13.93 -2.17
N LEU A 271 -17.18 12.96 -2.38
CA LEU A 271 -17.46 11.75 -3.17
C LEU A 271 -18.53 10.85 -2.53
N GLY A 272 -18.80 10.98 -1.23
CA GLY A 272 -19.79 10.18 -0.52
C GLY A 272 -19.49 8.68 -0.55
N LEU A 273 -18.21 8.31 -0.43
CA LEU A 273 -17.78 6.91 -0.33
C LEU A 273 -18.12 6.33 1.06
N LYS A 274 -18.07 5.00 1.20
CA LYS A 274 -18.13 4.38 2.53
C LYS A 274 -16.78 4.61 3.24
N HIS A 275 -16.80 5.30 4.38
CA HIS A 275 -15.60 5.63 5.16
C HIS A 275 -15.58 4.93 6.52
N LEU A 276 -14.43 4.37 6.89
CA LEU A 276 -14.13 3.93 8.25
C LEU A 276 -13.16 4.93 8.88
N GLY A 277 -13.69 5.79 9.76
CA GLY A 277 -12.98 6.94 10.33
C GLY A 277 -13.36 8.28 9.70
N LEU A 278 -12.88 9.38 10.30
CA LEU A 278 -13.12 10.75 9.85
C LEU A 278 -11.81 11.35 9.34
N ILE A 279 -11.77 11.74 8.08
CA ILE A 279 -10.69 12.59 7.61
C ILE A 279 -10.98 13.98 8.16
N ARG A 280 -10.25 14.36 9.22
CA ARG A 280 -10.36 15.70 9.78
C ARG A 280 -9.75 16.67 8.78
N ASP A 281 -10.47 17.76 8.52
CA ASP A 281 -10.01 18.90 7.73
C ASP A 281 -8.75 19.56 8.35
#